data_AF-A0AAW9CG44-F1
#
_entry.id   AF-A0AAW9CG44-F1
#
_cell.length_a   1.000
_cell.length_b   1.000
_cell.length_c   1.000
_cell.angle_alpha   90.00
_cell.angle_beta   90.00
_cell.angle_gamma   90.00
#
_symmetry.space_group_name_H-M   'P 1'
#
loop_
_entity.id
_entity.type
_entity.pdbx_description
1 polymer ?
#
loop_
_entity_poly.entity_id
_entity_poly.type
_entity_poly.pdbx_seq_one_letter_code
_entity_poly.pdbx_strand_id
1 'polypeptide(L)'
;MSASPQTATGPAPGANASGVDESAAEAARNKPIGTAEFRPSAIFSHDMVLQRGKPIVLFGTGTPGRPVATVLSTVDGSALIRRQSSRSITDSVSTIGSIAPDGTWMVTLPPLEAGGPYTLTISDRTSVTLKYFNVMVGEVWIASGQSNIEFELHNDRDADSAIAASDDPLLRFFNVPKFGVVDSELIAAENQSAWRPCSPDSCSTMSAIAYYFARKLRRDLGPDVPVGIVDCYIGGTSITSWMSEHMLTATEAGRGYLDRYHQQIDGKTDQQFHDETDSWQRTFNAWNEQIAAAQAAEPDITWDVLDARYGECPWPPPVTPFSQYHVTGAFNAMVRRLAPFSTRGVLWYQGEEDEQRYASYRELLGCMIGEWRALWSRRAGGDFSDSYNVGRIVADDAARGHGAEPIADTPTATVENEAELPFIIVQLPRWIDQKEYNSGIDRMFWPHIREAQADAARIIPDVYLAVTFDTGEFNNIHPTDKRPVGERIALQAEAHVYGLPVRADGPVFVSLASAGETADELQVRFGNADGLHFGPWSGSDDAGHLSAVHSSGSGETEPLWTVNRCDAAASGFEIAGSDGIYHRADARIEADTVVLHANAVSHPICARYGWFSWGPAPLFNAFGLPAAPFRIRK
;
A
#
# COMPACT_ATOMS: atom_id res chain seq x y z
N MET A 1 1.43 36.12 -2.50
CA MET A 1 0.30 35.25 -2.15
C MET A 1 0.12 34.28 -3.31
N SER A 2 0.86 33.17 -3.31
CA SER A 2 0.62 32.07 -4.24
C SER A 2 -0.23 31.06 -3.49
N ALA A 3 -1.51 30.96 -3.85
CA ALA A 3 -2.31 29.83 -3.44
C ALA A 3 -1.69 28.60 -4.12
N SER A 4 -1.05 27.73 -3.34
CA SER A 4 -0.70 26.39 -3.82
C SER A 4 -2.00 25.67 -4.15
N PRO A 5 -2.13 25.01 -5.32
CA PRO A 5 -3.23 24.08 -5.53
C PRO A 5 -3.07 22.98 -4.48
N GLN A 6 -3.94 22.97 -3.47
CA GLN A 6 -3.96 21.92 -2.44
C GLN A 6 -4.67 20.72 -3.05
N THR A 7 -3.88 19.74 -3.47
CA THR A 7 -4.33 18.37 -3.74
C THR A 7 -4.85 17.80 -2.42
N ALA A 8 -6.15 17.97 -2.14
CA ALA A 8 -6.76 17.47 -0.91
C ALA A 8 -6.98 15.96 -1.00
N THR A 9 -6.13 15.16 -0.33
CA THR A 9 -6.21 13.68 -0.31
C THR A 9 -6.91 13.13 0.94
N GLY A 10 -7.88 13.89 1.45
CA GLY A 10 -8.62 13.58 2.67
C GLY A 10 -9.25 12.17 2.70
N PRO A 11 -9.85 11.76 3.84
CA PRO A 11 -10.46 10.45 3.98
C PRO A 11 -11.34 10.10 2.78
N ALA A 12 -11.29 8.85 2.32
CA ALA A 12 -12.19 8.42 1.27
C ALA A 12 -13.65 8.66 1.70
N PRO A 13 -14.54 9.06 0.79
CA PRO A 13 -15.96 9.20 1.10
C PRO A 13 -16.50 7.95 1.80
N GLY A 14 -17.20 8.13 2.92
CA GLY A 14 -17.78 7.02 3.69
C GLY A 14 -16.80 6.21 4.54
N ALA A 15 -15.53 6.60 4.65
CA ALA A 15 -14.55 5.91 5.50
C ALA A 15 -14.91 6.02 7.00
N ASN A 16 -14.84 4.89 7.72
CA ASN A 16 -15.00 4.88 9.17
C ASN A 16 -13.77 5.50 9.84
N ALA A 17 -13.95 6.68 10.45
CA ALA A 17 -12.89 7.45 11.07
C ALA A 17 -12.19 6.76 12.25
N SER A 18 -12.86 5.86 12.98
CA SER A 18 -12.29 5.20 14.17
C SER A 18 -11.57 3.88 13.85
N GLY A 19 -11.92 3.26 12.72
CA GLY A 19 -11.53 1.88 12.40
C GLY A 19 -12.19 0.81 13.28
N VAL A 20 -13.09 1.19 14.19
CA VAL A 20 -13.87 0.28 15.04
C VAL A 20 -15.34 0.36 14.60
N ASP A 21 -15.84 -0.74 14.05
CA ASP A 21 -17.23 -0.91 13.62
C ASP A 21 -18.05 -1.62 14.73
N GLU A 22 -19.37 -1.43 14.77
CA GLU A 22 -20.28 -2.06 15.73
C GLU A 22 -20.16 -3.60 15.71
N SER A 23 -19.98 -4.18 14.53
CA SER A 23 -19.74 -5.61 14.36
C SER A 23 -18.39 -6.07 14.94
N ALA A 24 -17.35 -5.21 14.90
CA ALA A 24 -16.06 -5.48 15.55
C ALA A 24 -16.19 -5.42 17.07
N ALA A 25 -16.94 -4.44 17.59
CA ALA A 25 -17.25 -4.37 19.02
C ALA A 25 -18.02 -5.61 19.48
N GLU A 26 -18.93 -6.15 18.68
CA GLU A 26 -19.61 -7.42 18.95
C GLU A 26 -18.66 -8.63 18.99
N ALA A 27 -17.80 -8.78 17.99
CA ALA A 27 -16.78 -9.83 18.00
C ALA A 27 -15.83 -9.71 19.22
N ALA A 28 -15.55 -8.48 19.67
CA ALA A 28 -14.67 -8.20 20.80
C ALA A 28 -15.33 -8.40 22.18
N ARG A 29 -16.67 -8.47 22.30
CA ARG A 29 -17.40 -8.48 23.59
C ARG A 29 -16.96 -9.56 24.59
N ASN A 30 -16.25 -10.60 24.13
CA ASN A 30 -15.76 -11.70 24.98
C ASN A 30 -14.24 -11.99 24.84
N LYS A 31 -13.49 -11.13 24.14
CA LYS A 31 -12.05 -11.32 23.93
C LYS A 31 -11.27 -11.19 25.24
N PRO A 32 -10.36 -12.11 25.56
CA PRO A 32 -9.44 -11.95 26.68
C PRO A 32 -8.39 -10.86 26.41
N ILE A 33 -8.32 -9.84 27.26
CA ILE A 33 -7.42 -8.68 27.10
C ILE A 33 -6.19 -8.76 28.02
N GLY A 34 -6.30 -9.44 29.17
CA GLY A 34 -5.26 -9.48 30.20
C GLY A 34 -5.40 -8.36 31.22
N THR A 35 -4.30 -8.01 31.90
CA THR A 35 -4.22 -6.98 32.94
C THR A 35 -3.07 -6.02 32.67
N ALA A 36 -2.98 -4.90 33.40
CA ALA A 36 -1.83 -3.99 33.28
C ALA A 36 -0.48 -4.67 33.57
N GLU A 37 -0.49 -5.76 34.35
CA GLU A 37 0.72 -6.49 34.72
C GLU A 37 1.09 -7.62 33.74
N PHE A 38 0.15 -8.01 32.87
CA PHE A 38 0.33 -9.01 31.83
C PHE A 38 -0.72 -8.84 30.72
N ARG A 39 -0.29 -8.25 29.60
CA ARG A 39 -1.17 -7.87 28.49
C ARG A 39 -0.59 -8.29 27.14
N PRO A 40 -1.18 -9.28 26.45
CA PRO A 40 -0.89 -9.52 25.04
C PRO A 40 -1.25 -8.30 24.18
N SER A 41 -0.58 -8.16 23.03
CA SER A 41 -0.94 -7.14 22.04
C SER A 41 -2.40 -7.28 21.59
N ALA A 42 -3.03 -6.15 21.28
CA ALA A 42 -4.42 -6.07 20.86
C ALA A 42 -4.72 -6.86 19.58
N ILE A 43 -3.71 -7.22 18.77
CA ILE A 43 -3.94 -8.07 17.59
C ILE A 43 -4.35 -9.51 17.94
N PHE A 44 -4.06 -10.01 19.15
CA PHE A 44 -4.43 -11.38 19.52
C PHE A 44 -5.87 -11.46 20.02
N SER A 45 -6.76 -12.12 19.26
CA SER A 45 -8.16 -12.33 19.62
C SER A 45 -8.67 -13.72 19.22
N HIS A 46 -9.94 -13.99 19.48
CA HIS A 46 -10.65 -15.06 18.76
C HIS A 46 -10.55 -14.86 17.26
N ASP A 47 -10.74 -15.94 16.50
CA ASP A 47 -10.86 -15.92 15.05
C ASP A 47 -9.60 -15.42 14.31
N MET A 48 -8.46 -15.26 14.97
CA MET A 48 -7.25 -14.76 14.33
C MET A 48 -6.60 -15.76 13.36
N VAL A 49 -5.78 -15.23 12.46
CA VAL A 49 -4.87 -16.00 11.60
C VAL A 49 -3.43 -15.70 12.01
N LEU A 50 -2.66 -16.75 12.30
CA LEU A 50 -1.23 -16.69 12.58
C LEU A 50 -0.44 -17.09 11.33
N GLN A 51 0.68 -16.42 11.05
CA GLN A 51 1.48 -16.68 9.84
C GLN A 51 2.06 -18.10 9.82
N ARG A 52 1.79 -18.83 8.73
CA ARG A 52 2.37 -20.14 8.42
C ARG A 52 3.77 -20.01 7.85
N GLY A 53 4.56 -21.04 8.04
CA GLY A 53 5.88 -21.20 7.43
C GLY A 53 6.94 -20.15 7.78
N LYS A 54 6.67 -19.33 8.80
CA LYS A 54 7.64 -18.47 9.48
C LYS A 54 7.49 -18.68 10.99
N PRO A 55 8.51 -18.38 11.81
CA PRO A 55 8.34 -18.38 13.25
C PRO A 55 7.17 -17.46 13.65
N ILE A 56 6.27 -17.97 14.49
CA ILE A 56 5.07 -17.23 14.91
C ILE A 56 5.41 -16.48 16.19
N VAL A 57 5.42 -15.15 16.09
CA VAL A 57 5.79 -14.25 17.16
C VAL A 57 4.55 -13.83 17.95
N LEU A 58 4.59 -14.09 19.26
CA LEU A 58 3.58 -13.66 20.22
C LEU A 58 4.22 -12.62 21.13
N PHE A 59 3.54 -11.50 21.38
CA PHE A 59 4.14 -10.38 22.09
C PHE A 59 3.10 -9.57 22.89
N GLY A 60 3.60 -8.75 23.80
CA GLY A 60 2.79 -7.89 24.63
C GLY A 60 3.62 -7.11 25.65
N THR A 61 2.96 -6.61 26.69
CA THR A 61 3.58 -5.86 27.78
C THR A 61 3.21 -6.44 29.15
N GLY A 62 3.91 -6.01 30.19
CA GLY A 62 3.58 -6.35 31.57
C GLY A 62 4.73 -6.05 32.53
N THR A 63 4.67 -6.64 33.73
CA THR A 63 5.68 -6.43 34.77
C THR A 63 6.97 -7.21 34.46
N PRO A 64 8.15 -6.57 34.42
CA PRO A 64 9.43 -7.23 34.18
C PRO A 64 9.67 -8.47 35.06
N GLY A 65 10.30 -9.48 34.48
CA GLY A 65 10.65 -10.74 35.17
C GLY A 65 9.51 -11.74 35.32
N ARG A 66 8.25 -11.38 35.04
CA ARG A 66 7.15 -12.36 35.02
C ARG A 66 7.35 -13.40 33.92
N PRO A 67 7.02 -14.67 34.15
CA PRO A 67 7.08 -15.68 33.11
C PRO A 67 5.98 -15.44 32.07
N VAL A 68 6.24 -15.88 30.85
CA VAL A 68 5.27 -15.93 29.75
C VAL A 68 5.28 -17.36 29.23
N ALA A 69 4.12 -18.01 29.18
CA ALA A 69 3.98 -19.32 28.58
C ALA A 69 2.83 -19.31 27.57
N THR A 70 3.11 -19.82 26.38
CA THR A 70 2.13 -19.91 25.30
C THR A 70 2.02 -21.34 24.80
N VAL A 71 0.79 -21.76 24.51
CA VAL A 71 0.47 -23.09 23.99
C VAL A 71 -0.56 -22.93 22.89
N LEU A 72 -0.24 -23.39 21.68
CA LEU A 72 -1.22 -23.61 20.62
C LEU A 72 -1.57 -25.09 20.62
N SER A 73 -2.85 -25.43 20.76
CA SER A 73 -3.32 -26.82 20.83
C SER A 73 -4.51 -27.08 19.93
N THR A 74 -4.68 -28.33 19.53
CA THR A 74 -5.87 -28.80 18.82
C THR A 74 -7.13 -28.70 19.71
N VAL A 75 -8.31 -28.59 19.09
CA VAL A 75 -9.57 -28.45 19.83
C VAL A 75 -10.07 -29.79 20.39
N ASP A 76 -9.76 -30.93 19.76
CA ASP A 76 -10.10 -32.29 20.23
C ASP A 76 -9.21 -33.38 19.58
N GLY A 77 -7.98 -33.04 19.17
CA GLY A 77 -7.13 -33.92 18.35
C GLY A 77 -7.53 -34.02 16.87
N SER A 78 -8.58 -33.30 16.45
CA SER A 78 -9.19 -33.36 15.11
C SER A 78 -8.37 -32.71 13.99
N ALA A 79 -7.59 -31.68 14.29
CA ALA A 79 -6.70 -30.99 13.35
C ALA A 79 -5.29 -30.98 13.92
N LEU A 80 -4.46 -31.99 13.59
CA LEU A 80 -3.12 -32.09 14.17
C LEU A 80 -2.18 -30.99 13.66
N ILE A 81 -1.33 -30.48 14.54
CA ILE A 81 -0.37 -29.41 14.24
C ILE A 81 0.86 -30.02 13.56
N ARG A 82 1.18 -29.51 12.37
CA ARG A 82 2.36 -29.91 11.59
C ARG A 82 3.40 -28.80 11.62
N ARG A 83 4.63 -29.15 12.00
CA ARG A 83 5.77 -28.22 11.93
C ARG A 83 6.37 -28.26 10.54
N GLN A 84 6.62 -27.13 9.91
CA GLN A 84 7.06 -27.11 8.51
C GLN A 84 8.44 -27.77 8.30
N SER A 85 9.37 -27.59 9.24
CA SER A 85 10.75 -28.10 9.12
C SER A 85 10.95 -29.53 9.64
N SER A 86 9.89 -30.19 10.12
CA SER A 86 9.98 -31.56 10.63
C SER A 86 8.74 -32.35 10.26
N ARG A 87 8.85 -33.65 9.96
CA ARG A 87 7.66 -34.53 9.83
C ARG A 87 6.91 -34.75 11.16
N SER A 88 7.17 -33.92 12.18
CA SER A 88 6.55 -33.99 13.49
C SER A 88 5.12 -33.47 13.42
N ILE A 89 4.21 -34.30 13.93
CA ILE A 89 2.79 -34.03 14.02
C ILE A 89 2.45 -34.11 15.51
N THR A 90 1.88 -33.06 16.08
CA THR A 90 1.59 -32.98 17.53
C THR A 90 0.18 -32.46 17.79
N ASP A 91 -0.33 -32.71 18.99
CA ASP A 91 -1.58 -32.14 19.49
C ASP A 91 -1.41 -30.70 20.02
N SER A 92 -0.17 -30.29 20.25
CA SER A 92 0.19 -29.01 20.83
C SER A 92 1.62 -28.60 20.48
N VAL A 93 1.84 -27.28 20.43
CA VAL A 93 3.16 -26.66 20.42
C VAL A 93 3.18 -25.55 21.46
N SER A 94 4.32 -25.38 22.14
CA SER A 94 4.44 -24.43 23.23
C SER A 94 5.80 -23.73 23.22
N THR A 95 5.83 -22.55 23.81
CA THR A 95 7.06 -21.81 24.07
C THR A 95 6.93 -21.05 25.38
N ILE A 96 8.07 -20.76 26.00
CA ILE A 96 8.16 -20.03 27.27
C ILE A 96 9.21 -18.93 27.17
N GLY A 97 8.98 -17.86 27.91
CA GLY A 97 9.90 -16.74 28.05
C GLY A 97 9.61 -15.96 29.32
N SER A 98 10.07 -14.72 29.37
CA SER A 98 9.83 -13.80 30.47
C SER A 98 9.71 -12.38 29.95
N ILE A 99 9.02 -11.53 30.71
CA ILE A 99 8.94 -10.10 30.43
C ILE A 99 10.30 -9.44 30.65
N ALA A 100 10.75 -8.69 29.65
CA ALA A 100 12.03 -8.01 29.62
C ALA A 100 12.03 -6.78 30.57
N PRO A 101 13.22 -6.22 30.88
CA PRO A 101 13.34 -5.05 31.76
C PRO A 101 12.57 -3.80 31.30
N ASP A 102 12.36 -3.65 29.99
CA ASP A 102 11.58 -2.56 29.39
C ASP A 102 10.06 -2.75 29.48
N GLY A 103 9.60 -3.85 30.10
CA GLY A 103 8.19 -4.19 30.26
C GLY A 103 7.57 -4.83 29.03
N THR A 104 8.33 -5.09 27.96
CA THR A 104 7.86 -5.82 26.78
C THR A 104 8.14 -7.32 26.91
N TRP A 105 7.37 -8.14 26.22
CA TRP A 105 7.69 -9.55 26.09
C TRP A 105 7.42 -10.04 24.68
N MET A 106 8.21 -11.03 24.29
CA MET A 106 8.04 -11.72 23.02
C MET A 106 8.48 -13.17 23.17
N VAL A 107 7.65 -14.08 22.66
CA VAL A 107 7.95 -15.51 22.60
C VAL A 107 7.59 -16.03 21.22
N THR A 108 8.32 -17.04 20.75
CA THR A 108 8.19 -17.51 19.37
C THR A 108 7.82 -18.98 19.34
N LEU A 109 6.73 -19.30 18.64
CA LEU A 109 6.37 -20.67 18.26
C LEU A 109 7.10 -21.03 16.95
N PRO A 110 7.44 -22.32 16.73
CA PRO A 110 8.13 -22.74 15.51
C PRO A 110 7.27 -22.50 14.25
N PRO A 111 7.87 -22.46 13.05
CA PRO A 111 7.11 -22.44 11.79
C PRO A 111 6.15 -23.62 11.67
N LEU A 112 4.88 -23.33 11.39
CA LEU A 112 3.79 -24.30 11.26
C LEU A 112 3.25 -24.33 9.83
N GLU A 113 2.71 -25.47 9.40
CA GLU A 113 1.92 -25.55 8.16
C GLU A 113 0.51 -24.94 8.36
N ALA A 114 -0.20 -24.68 7.27
CA ALA A 114 -1.57 -24.18 7.34
C ALA A 114 -2.50 -25.17 8.07
N GLY A 115 -3.45 -24.67 8.85
CA GLY A 115 -4.46 -25.50 9.51
C GLY A 115 -5.22 -24.79 10.62
N GLY A 116 -5.99 -25.57 11.37
CA GLY A 116 -6.89 -25.09 12.42
C GLY A 116 -8.29 -25.70 12.24
N PRO A 117 -9.27 -25.32 13.08
CA PRO A 117 -9.13 -24.36 14.17
C PRO A 117 -8.32 -24.90 15.36
N TYR A 118 -7.55 -24.03 16.00
CA TYR A 118 -6.77 -24.29 17.21
C TYR A 118 -7.26 -23.42 18.38
N THR A 119 -6.75 -23.72 19.57
CA THR A 119 -6.84 -22.85 20.74
C THR A 119 -5.44 -22.32 21.08
N LEU A 120 -5.28 -21.01 21.17
CA LEU A 120 -4.08 -20.39 21.72
C LEU A 120 -4.32 -20.03 23.19
N THR A 121 -3.50 -20.57 24.08
CA THR A 121 -3.46 -20.18 25.50
C THR A 121 -2.20 -19.35 25.75
N ILE A 122 -2.36 -18.16 26.35
CA ILE A 122 -1.26 -17.30 26.82
C ILE A 122 -1.43 -17.11 28.32
N SER A 123 -0.39 -17.38 29.10
CA SER A 123 -0.45 -17.28 30.56
C SER A 123 0.84 -16.72 31.15
N ASP A 124 0.71 -16.11 32.32
CA ASP A 124 1.86 -15.69 33.14
C ASP A 124 2.33 -16.81 34.09
N ARG A 125 1.77 -18.02 33.95
CA ARG A 125 1.99 -19.19 34.83
C ARG A 125 1.67 -18.96 36.31
N THR A 126 1.00 -17.86 36.64
CA THR A 126 0.59 -17.50 37.99
C THR A 126 -0.92 -17.27 38.04
N SER A 127 -1.39 -16.03 37.89
CA SER A 127 -2.78 -15.63 38.06
C SER A 127 -3.53 -15.39 36.74
N VAL A 128 -2.82 -15.15 35.63
CA VAL A 128 -3.43 -14.79 34.34
C VAL A 128 -3.32 -15.95 33.36
N THR A 129 -4.45 -16.41 32.83
CA THR A 129 -4.53 -17.37 31.72
C THR A 129 -5.60 -16.91 30.75
N LEU A 130 -5.20 -16.61 29.52
CA LEU A 130 -6.02 -16.09 28.44
C LEU A 130 -6.13 -17.15 27.35
N LYS A 131 -7.34 -17.42 26.85
CA LYS A 131 -7.60 -18.43 25.82
C LYS A 131 -8.30 -17.81 24.62
N TYR A 132 -7.68 -17.94 23.46
CA TYR A 132 -8.21 -17.53 22.17
C TYR A 132 -8.63 -18.77 21.38
N PHE A 133 -9.82 -18.72 20.79
CA PHE A 133 -10.46 -19.84 20.10
C PHE A 133 -10.56 -19.56 18.60
N ASN A 134 -10.81 -20.62 17.84
CA ASN A 134 -10.88 -20.57 16.38
C ASN A 134 -9.63 -19.95 15.75
N VAL A 135 -8.45 -20.29 16.27
CA VAL A 135 -7.17 -19.76 15.78
C VAL A 135 -6.75 -20.55 14.55
N MET A 136 -6.51 -19.86 13.45
CA MET A 136 -6.01 -20.47 12.22
C MET A 136 -4.51 -20.22 12.07
N VAL A 137 -3.82 -21.12 11.38
CA VAL A 137 -2.47 -20.88 10.85
C VAL A 137 -2.60 -20.80 9.33
N GLY A 138 -2.16 -19.70 8.73
CA GLY A 138 -2.41 -19.37 7.32
C GLY A 138 -1.46 -18.31 6.79
N GLU A 139 -1.79 -17.68 5.67
CA GLU A 139 -1.05 -16.50 5.20
C GLU A 139 -1.57 -15.25 5.90
N VAL A 140 -0.67 -14.35 6.29
CA VAL A 140 -1.01 -13.06 6.88
C VAL A 140 -0.34 -11.97 6.04
N TRP A 141 -1.09 -10.93 5.69
CA TRP A 141 -0.56 -9.74 5.01
C TRP A 141 -1.03 -8.48 5.72
N ILE A 142 -0.19 -7.44 5.70
CA ILE A 142 -0.54 -6.12 6.22
C ILE A 142 -0.90 -5.23 5.04
N ALA A 143 -2.10 -4.66 5.02
CA ALA A 143 -2.52 -3.64 4.07
C ALA A 143 -2.32 -2.26 4.71
N SER A 144 -1.45 -1.42 4.14
CA SER A 144 -1.07 -0.14 4.74
C SER A 144 -0.85 0.98 3.74
N GLY A 145 -0.93 2.21 4.23
CA GLY A 145 -0.88 3.44 3.45
C GLY A 145 -2.06 4.36 3.73
N GLN A 146 -2.56 5.04 2.71
CA GLN A 146 -3.58 6.09 2.84
C GLN A 146 -4.95 5.71 2.27
N SER A 147 -5.72 6.72 1.86
CA SER A 147 -7.16 6.65 1.58
C SER A 147 -7.55 5.63 0.52
N ASN A 148 -6.70 5.40 -0.49
CA ASN A 148 -7.02 4.43 -1.56
C ASN A 148 -6.94 2.97 -1.12
N ILE A 149 -6.04 2.60 -0.20
CA ILE A 149 -6.04 1.27 0.44
C ILE A 149 -7.04 1.20 1.58
N GLU A 150 -7.35 2.33 2.23
CA GLU A 150 -8.42 2.42 3.22
C GLU A 150 -9.81 2.21 2.63
N PHE A 151 -9.99 2.53 1.35
CA PHE A 151 -11.27 2.52 0.66
C PHE A 151 -12.06 1.24 0.93
N GLU A 152 -13.15 1.38 1.67
CA GLU A 152 -13.90 0.26 2.24
C GLU A 152 -14.72 -0.47 1.17
N LEU A 153 -14.91 -1.79 1.33
CA LEU A 153 -15.56 -2.65 0.35
C LEU A 153 -16.99 -2.20 0.01
N HIS A 154 -17.72 -1.62 0.97
CA HIS A 154 -19.07 -1.11 0.72
C HIS A 154 -19.12 0.11 -0.20
N ASN A 155 -18.00 0.81 -0.37
CA ASN A 155 -17.88 1.95 -1.29
C ASN A 155 -17.37 1.54 -2.69
N ASP A 156 -16.92 0.30 -2.89
CA ASP A 156 -16.43 -0.20 -4.19
C ASP A 156 -17.53 -0.16 -5.23
N ARG A 157 -17.17 0.07 -6.49
CA ARG A 157 -18.11 0.10 -7.62
C ARG A 157 -19.04 -1.11 -7.67
N ASP A 158 -18.50 -2.29 -7.37
CA ASP A 158 -19.20 -3.57 -7.44
C ASP A 158 -19.57 -4.11 -6.04
N ALA A 159 -19.64 -3.25 -5.03
CA ALA A 159 -19.80 -3.59 -3.61
C ALA A 159 -20.87 -4.67 -3.35
N ASP A 160 -22.10 -4.48 -3.83
CA ASP A 160 -23.22 -5.42 -3.62
C ASP A 160 -22.85 -6.85 -4.03
N SER A 161 -22.22 -7.00 -5.21
CA SER A 161 -21.84 -8.30 -5.74
C SER A 161 -20.67 -8.92 -4.98
N ALA A 162 -19.71 -8.10 -4.54
CA ALA A 162 -18.55 -8.54 -3.79
C ALA A 162 -18.93 -8.97 -2.37
N ILE A 163 -19.76 -8.19 -1.69
CA ILE A 163 -20.30 -8.48 -0.36
C ILE A 163 -21.18 -9.73 -0.40
N ALA A 164 -22.07 -9.87 -1.39
CA ALA A 164 -22.89 -11.08 -1.52
C ALA A 164 -22.04 -12.36 -1.73
N ALA A 165 -20.84 -12.23 -2.30
CA ALA A 165 -19.92 -13.34 -2.57
C ALA A 165 -18.80 -13.50 -1.51
N SER A 166 -18.87 -12.79 -0.38
CA SER A 166 -17.76 -12.72 0.60
C SER A 166 -17.79 -13.78 1.69
N ASP A 167 -18.75 -14.72 1.69
CA ASP A 167 -18.86 -15.79 2.67
C ASP A 167 -17.71 -16.82 2.56
N ASP A 168 -16.57 -16.49 3.14
CA ASP A 168 -15.38 -17.33 3.24
C ASP A 168 -14.80 -17.24 4.66
N PRO A 169 -15.11 -18.19 5.56
CA PRO A 169 -14.65 -18.15 6.95
C PRO A 169 -13.14 -18.37 7.12
N LEU A 170 -12.43 -18.74 6.04
CA LEU A 170 -10.97 -18.85 6.01
C LEU A 170 -10.30 -17.57 5.51
N LEU A 171 -11.05 -16.62 4.93
CA LEU A 171 -10.62 -15.23 4.75
C LEU A 171 -10.99 -14.47 6.02
N ARG A 172 -10.01 -13.86 6.67
CA ARG A 172 -10.23 -13.12 7.91
C ARG A 172 -9.49 -11.80 7.89
N PHE A 173 -9.95 -10.85 8.68
CA PHE A 173 -9.33 -9.54 8.73
C PHE A 173 -9.39 -8.93 10.13
N PHE A 174 -8.46 -8.01 10.37
CA PHE A 174 -8.34 -7.22 11.60
C PHE A 174 -8.11 -5.76 11.23
N ASN A 175 -9.01 -4.87 11.65
CA ASN A 175 -8.80 -3.43 11.50
C ASN A 175 -8.03 -2.90 12.69
N VAL A 176 -6.85 -2.33 12.41
CA VAL A 176 -6.08 -1.59 13.40
C VAL A 176 -6.82 -0.28 13.69
N PRO A 177 -7.08 0.07 14.97
CA PRO A 177 -7.67 1.36 15.31
C PRO A 177 -6.88 2.53 14.70
N LYS A 178 -7.59 3.47 14.06
CA LYS A 178 -6.99 4.57 13.32
C LYS A 178 -6.72 5.75 14.26
N PHE A 179 -5.48 5.87 14.74
CA PHE A 179 -5.07 6.92 15.67
C PHE A 179 -3.71 7.50 15.28
N GLY A 180 -3.47 8.77 15.62
CA GLY A 180 -2.15 9.42 15.55
C GLY A 180 -1.37 9.41 16.85
N VAL A 181 -2.05 9.21 17.96
CA VAL A 181 -1.49 9.34 19.30
C VAL A 181 -1.85 8.15 20.16
N VAL A 182 -0.96 7.84 21.10
CA VAL A 182 -1.16 6.78 22.08
C VAL A 182 -1.77 7.38 23.34
N ASP A 183 -3.08 7.28 23.47
CA ASP A 183 -3.85 7.79 24.60
C ASP A 183 -4.85 6.74 25.11
N SER A 184 -5.70 7.14 26.07
CA SER A 184 -6.73 6.24 26.62
C SER A 184 -7.80 5.83 25.60
N GLU A 185 -8.05 6.63 24.57
CA GLU A 185 -9.04 6.34 23.53
C GLU A 185 -8.53 5.26 22.60
N LEU A 186 -7.27 5.33 22.17
CA LEU A 186 -6.62 4.24 21.44
C LEU A 186 -6.67 2.93 22.25
N ILE A 187 -6.32 2.98 23.55
CA ILE A 187 -6.34 1.79 24.41
C ILE A 187 -7.75 1.21 24.55
N ALA A 188 -8.78 2.06 24.57
CA ALA A 188 -10.17 1.63 24.59
C ALA A 188 -10.60 1.00 23.26
N ALA A 189 -10.21 1.60 22.13
CA ALA A 189 -10.46 1.08 20.79
C ALA A 189 -9.76 -0.27 20.57
N GLU A 190 -8.51 -0.42 21.01
CA GLU A 190 -7.77 -1.68 20.99
C GLU A 190 -8.48 -2.79 21.77
N ASN A 191 -9.09 -2.46 22.91
CA ASN A 191 -9.88 -3.42 23.69
C ASN A 191 -11.14 -3.89 22.95
N GLN A 192 -11.64 -3.10 22.01
CA GLN A 192 -12.82 -3.38 21.18
C GLN A 192 -12.44 -3.91 19.78
N SER A 193 -11.16 -3.99 19.46
CA SER A 193 -10.67 -4.56 18.21
C SER A 193 -10.59 -6.08 18.27
N ALA A 194 -10.98 -6.76 17.19
CA ALA A 194 -10.92 -8.21 17.06
C ALA A 194 -10.79 -8.64 15.59
N TRP A 195 -10.19 -9.81 15.37
CA TRP A 195 -10.24 -10.49 14.09
C TRP A 195 -11.66 -10.94 13.79
N ARG A 196 -12.03 -10.92 12.51
CA ARG A 196 -13.36 -11.31 12.03
C ARG A 196 -13.23 -12.23 10.81
N PRO A 197 -13.99 -13.33 10.74
CA PRO A 197 -14.22 -14.04 9.49
C PRO A 197 -14.91 -13.11 8.48
N CYS A 198 -14.53 -13.23 7.21
CA CYS A 198 -15.17 -12.51 6.12
C CYS A 198 -16.55 -13.13 5.83
N SER A 199 -17.57 -12.30 5.86
CA SER A 199 -18.94 -12.66 5.50
C SER A 199 -19.68 -11.42 4.99
N PRO A 200 -20.86 -11.57 4.37
CA PRO A 200 -21.67 -10.44 3.95
C PRO A 200 -21.96 -9.44 5.09
N ASP A 201 -22.04 -9.93 6.34
CA ASP A 201 -22.36 -9.11 7.51
C ASP A 201 -21.15 -8.39 8.12
N SER A 202 -19.91 -8.83 7.82
CA SER A 202 -18.70 -8.31 8.46
C SER A 202 -17.79 -7.53 7.52
N CYS A 203 -17.72 -7.92 6.25
CA CYS A 203 -16.65 -7.49 5.33
C CYS A 203 -16.79 -6.06 4.80
N SER A 204 -17.92 -5.39 5.03
CA SER A 204 -18.20 -4.05 4.49
C SER A 204 -17.06 -3.07 4.77
N THR A 205 -16.55 -3.05 6.02
CA THR A 205 -15.49 -2.13 6.48
C THR A 205 -14.06 -2.60 6.19
N MET A 206 -13.89 -3.75 5.52
CA MET A 206 -12.60 -4.22 5.05
C MET A 206 -12.13 -3.35 3.88
N SER A 207 -10.80 -3.17 3.73
CA SER A 207 -10.24 -2.59 2.50
C SER A 207 -10.71 -3.38 1.28
N ALA A 208 -11.31 -2.68 0.29
CA ALA A 208 -11.76 -3.29 -0.96
C ALA A 208 -10.59 -3.92 -1.73
N ILE A 209 -9.46 -3.20 -1.80
CA ILE A 209 -8.22 -3.69 -2.43
C ILE A 209 -7.72 -4.94 -1.72
N ALA A 210 -7.65 -4.92 -0.38
CA ALA A 210 -7.16 -6.07 0.38
C ALA A 210 -8.12 -7.26 0.33
N TYR A 211 -9.43 -7.02 0.23
CA TYR A 211 -10.44 -8.07 0.00
C TYR A 211 -10.21 -8.78 -1.34
N TYR A 212 -10.07 -8.04 -2.44
CA TYR A 212 -9.84 -8.63 -3.76
C TYR A 212 -8.49 -9.37 -3.84
N PHE A 213 -7.46 -8.81 -3.19
CA PHE A 213 -6.17 -9.47 -3.00
C PHE A 213 -6.31 -10.81 -2.25
N ALA A 214 -6.96 -10.79 -1.07
CA ALA A 214 -7.11 -11.96 -0.22
C ALA A 214 -7.98 -13.04 -0.88
N ARG A 215 -9.07 -12.65 -1.55
CA ARG A 215 -9.95 -13.54 -2.29
C ARG A 215 -9.21 -14.28 -3.41
N LYS A 216 -8.33 -13.58 -4.14
CA LYS A 216 -7.49 -14.19 -5.17
C LYS A 216 -6.49 -15.17 -4.56
N LEU A 217 -5.81 -14.82 -3.47
CA LEU A 217 -4.91 -15.74 -2.77
C LEU A 217 -5.65 -16.98 -2.20
N ARG A 218 -6.85 -16.82 -1.65
CA ARG A 218 -7.70 -17.92 -1.17
C ARG A 218 -8.00 -18.94 -2.27
N ARG A 219 -8.26 -18.45 -3.48
CA ARG A 219 -8.47 -19.29 -4.66
C ARG A 219 -7.19 -20.01 -5.09
N ASP A 220 -6.05 -19.31 -5.09
CA ASP A 220 -4.86 -19.77 -5.80
C ASP A 220 -3.85 -20.52 -4.90
N LEU A 221 -3.87 -20.32 -3.58
CA LEU A 221 -3.00 -21.04 -2.63
C LEU A 221 -3.55 -22.39 -2.16
N GLY A 222 -4.83 -22.65 -2.43
CA GLY A 222 -5.52 -23.90 -2.11
C GLY A 222 -6.69 -23.71 -1.13
N PRO A 223 -7.71 -24.59 -1.22
CA PRO A 223 -8.99 -24.40 -0.54
C PRO A 223 -8.88 -24.36 0.99
N ASP A 224 -7.89 -25.05 1.55
CA ASP A 224 -7.69 -25.19 3.00
C ASP A 224 -6.74 -24.14 3.60
N VAL A 225 -6.19 -23.22 2.80
CA VAL A 225 -5.22 -22.21 3.28
C VAL A 225 -5.94 -20.97 3.79
N PRO A 226 -5.95 -20.68 5.10
CA PRO A 226 -6.53 -19.44 5.62
C PRO A 226 -5.70 -18.24 5.17
N VAL A 227 -6.36 -17.11 4.93
CA VAL A 227 -5.73 -15.83 4.59
C VAL A 227 -6.24 -14.77 5.56
N GLY A 228 -5.32 -14.14 6.29
CA GLY A 228 -5.56 -13.05 7.21
C GLY A 228 -5.06 -11.73 6.66
N ILE A 229 -5.88 -10.68 6.73
CA ILE A 229 -5.49 -9.31 6.40
C ILE A 229 -5.46 -8.45 7.65
N VAL A 230 -4.37 -7.72 7.86
CA VAL A 230 -4.28 -6.67 8.86
C VAL A 230 -4.42 -5.32 8.16
N ASP A 231 -5.60 -4.71 8.31
CA ASP A 231 -5.94 -3.41 7.74
C ASP A 231 -5.36 -2.30 8.64
N CYS A 232 -4.27 -1.66 8.20
CA CYS A 232 -3.46 -0.70 8.95
C CYS A 232 -3.17 0.54 8.10
N TYR A 233 -4.17 1.40 7.93
CA TYR A 233 -4.15 2.56 7.05
C TYR A 233 -4.83 3.79 7.69
N ILE A 234 -4.46 4.98 7.22
CA ILE A 234 -5.12 6.25 7.54
C ILE A 234 -5.07 7.16 6.31
N GLY A 235 -6.23 7.55 5.78
CA GLY A 235 -6.36 8.49 4.66
C GLY A 235 -5.75 9.86 4.94
N GLY A 236 -5.31 10.56 3.90
CA GLY A 236 -4.68 11.88 4.04
C GLY A 236 -3.34 11.88 4.80
N THR A 237 -2.68 10.74 4.98
CA THR A 237 -1.35 10.69 5.62
C THR A 237 -0.22 10.81 4.61
N SER A 238 0.76 11.66 4.94
CA SER A 238 2.09 11.66 4.29
C SER A 238 2.88 10.45 4.75
N ILE A 239 3.86 10.03 3.94
CA ILE A 239 4.83 8.99 4.30
C ILE A 239 5.51 9.26 5.65
N THR A 240 5.68 10.53 6.01
CA THR A 240 6.30 10.95 7.27
C THR A 240 5.46 10.62 8.52
N SER A 241 4.16 10.39 8.37
CA SER A 241 3.31 9.86 9.45
C SER A 241 3.66 8.41 9.80
N TRP A 242 4.25 7.67 8.86
CA TRP A 242 4.54 6.23 8.94
C TRP A 242 6.00 5.91 9.29
N MET A 243 6.77 6.92 9.71
CA MET A 243 8.18 6.81 10.06
C MET A 243 8.45 7.29 11.49
N SER A 244 9.49 6.78 12.14
CA SER A 244 9.90 7.30 13.45
C SER A 244 10.56 8.67 13.35
N GLU A 245 10.54 9.42 14.45
CA GLU A 245 11.29 10.67 14.56
C GLU A 245 12.81 10.45 14.37
N HIS A 246 13.32 9.30 14.83
CA HIS A 246 14.72 8.93 14.65
C HIS A 246 15.08 8.81 13.16
N MET A 247 14.27 8.10 12.38
CA MET A 247 14.49 7.93 10.95
C MET A 247 14.36 9.26 10.19
N LEU A 248 13.37 10.08 10.53
CA LEU A 248 13.21 11.40 9.91
C LEU A 248 14.37 12.34 10.25
N THR A 249 14.90 12.30 11.47
CA THR A 249 16.05 13.11 11.86
C THR A 249 17.33 12.72 11.12
N ALA A 250 17.45 11.46 10.69
CA ALA A 250 18.61 10.94 9.97
C ALA A 250 18.75 11.49 8.53
N THR A 251 17.68 11.97 7.92
CA THR A 251 17.67 12.45 6.51
C THR A 251 17.49 13.97 6.42
N GLU A 252 18.01 14.59 5.36
CA GLU A 252 17.76 16.02 5.12
C GLU A 252 16.29 16.29 4.82
N ALA A 253 15.70 15.44 3.97
CA ALA A 253 14.28 15.47 3.67
C ALA A 253 13.44 15.43 4.95
N GLY A 254 13.67 14.44 5.82
CA GLY A 254 12.90 14.23 7.05
C GLY A 254 13.02 15.39 8.05
N ARG A 255 14.24 15.92 8.27
CA ARG A 255 14.43 17.12 9.13
C ARG A 255 13.60 18.31 8.64
N GLY A 256 13.51 18.52 7.33
CA GLY A 256 12.68 19.58 6.77
C GLY A 256 11.18 19.43 7.10
N TYR A 257 10.64 18.22 7.20
CA TYR A 257 9.27 17.99 7.65
C TYR A 257 9.10 18.26 9.15
N LEU A 258 10.03 17.78 9.98
CA LEU A 258 10.00 17.99 11.43
C LEU A 258 10.07 19.50 11.77
N ASP A 259 10.96 20.25 11.13
CA ASP A 259 11.11 21.69 11.37
C ASP A 259 9.83 22.46 11.06
N ARG A 260 9.15 22.15 9.94
CA ARG A 260 7.87 22.77 9.57
C ARG A 260 6.77 22.42 10.56
N TYR A 261 6.69 21.15 10.94
CA TYR A 261 5.72 20.68 11.92
C TYR A 261 5.91 21.41 13.25
N HIS A 262 7.15 21.44 13.77
CA HIS A 262 7.48 22.16 15.01
C HIS A 262 7.15 23.65 14.92
N GLN A 263 7.42 24.31 13.80
CA GLN A 263 7.04 25.71 13.58
C GLN A 263 5.52 25.94 13.59
N GLN A 264 4.72 24.98 13.10
CA GLN A 264 3.25 25.10 13.08
C GLN A 264 2.61 24.90 14.44
N ILE A 265 3.24 24.11 15.32
CA ILE A 265 2.72 23.83 16.67
C ILE A 265 3.33 24.75 17.74
N ASP A 266 4.43 25.46 17.45
CA ASP A 266 5.09 26.31 18.43
C ASP A 266 4.18 27.42 18.98
N GLY A 267 4.29 27.67 20.29
CA GLY A 267 3.54 28.73 20.98
C GLY A 267 2.04 28.48 21.20
N LYS A 268 1.49 27.32 20.83
CA LYS A 268 0.09 26.95 21.07
C LYS A 268 -0.07 26.02 22.28
N THR A 269 -1.18 26.16 23.00
CA THR A 269 -1.56 25.26 24.10
C THR A 269 -2.42 24.09 23.61
N ASP A 270 -2.46 23.00 24.38
CA ASP A 270 -3.35 21.86 24.10
C ASP A 270 -4.81 22.29 23.91
N GLN A 271 -5.30 23.23 24.74
CA GLN A 271 -6.66 23.75 24.60
C GLN A 271 -6.87 24.47 23.27
N GLN A 272 -5.89 25.25 22.80
CA GLN A 272 -6.00 25.91 21.49
C GLN A 272 -6.02 24.89 20.35
N PHE A 273 -5.22 23.82 20.44
CA PHE A 273 -5.27 22.74 19.47
C PHE A 273 -6.63 22.03 19.45
N HIS A 274 -7.19 21.73 20.62
CA HIS A 274 -8.52 21.11 20.73
C HIS A 274 -9.61 22.04 20.18
N ASP A 275 -9.59 23.33 20.54
CA ASP A 275 -10.58 24.30 20.06
C ASP A 275 -10.54 24.45 18.52
N GLU A 276 -9.33 24.53 17.95
CA GLU A 276 -9.12 24.59 16.49
C GLU A 276 -9.60 23.31 15.80
N THR A 277 -9.25 22.14 16.35
CA THR A 277 -9.65 20.82 15.81
C THR A 277 -11.15 20.63 15.87
N ASP A 278 -11.78 20.93 17.00
CA ASP A 278 -13.23 20.83 17.19
C ASP A 278 -14.00 21.78 16.26
N SER A 279 -13.47 22.99 16.07
CA SER A 279 -14.05 23.98 15.15
C SER A 279 -13.99 23.49 13.71
N TRP A 280 -12.83 22.97 13.30
CA TRP A 280 -12.65 22.37 11.99
C TRP A 280 -13.55 21.14 11.80
N GLN A 281 -13.59 20.22 12.76
CA GLN A 281 -14.38 18.98 12.68
C GLN A 281 -15.88 19.28 12.57
N ARG A 282 -16.40 20.27 13.29
CA ARG A 282 -17.78 20.74 13.11
C ARG A 282 -18.05 21.24 11.70
N THR A 283 -17.11 22.00 11.13
CA THR A 283 -17.22 22.54 9.76
C THR A 283 -17.16 21.42 8.72
N PHE A 284 -16.21 20.50 8.87
CA PHE A 284 -16.02 19.34 8.01
C PHE A 284 -17.22 18.38 8.05
N ASN A 285 -17.76 18.07 9.23
CA ASN A 285 -18.95 17.24 9.37
C ASN A 285 -20.17 17.88 8.71
N ALA A 286 -20.41 19.17 8.96
CA ALA A 286 -21.52 19.89 8.35
C ALA A 286 -21.41 19.95 6.83
N TRP A 287 -20.19 20.12 6.29
CA TRP A 287 -19.93 20.06 4.86
C TRP A 287 -20.22 18.66 4.30
N ASN A 288 -19.70 17.59 4.93
CA ASN A 288 -19.95 16.21 4.49
C ASN A 288 -21.44 15.84 4.48
N GLU A 289 -22.19 16.23 5.52
CA GLU A 289 -23.64 16.02 5.57
C GLU A 289 -24.37 16.71 4.42
N GLN A 290 -23.94 17.93 4.06
CA GLN A 290 -24.50 18.68 2.92
C GLN A 290 -24.17 18.01 1.58
N ILE A 291 -22.92 17.56 1.40
CA ILE A 291 -22.49 16.86 0.18
C ILE A 291 -23.23 15.53 0.02
N ALA A 292 -23.30 14.72 1.07
CA ALA A 292 -24.01 13.44 1.05
C ALA A 292 -25.50 13.64 0.73
N ALA A 293 -26.15 14.64 1.34
CA ALA A 293 -27.53 14.96 1.04
C ALA A 293 -27.72 15.43 -0.42
N ALA A 294 -26.79 16.21 -0.96
CA ALA A 294 -26.83 16.68 -2.35
C ALA A 294 -26.65 15.53 -3.34
N GLN A 295 -25.68 14.64 -3.11
CA GLN A 295 -25.45 13.46 -3.95
C GLN A 295 -26.63 12.47 -3.88
N ALA A 296 -27.25 12.29 -2.71
CA ALA A 296 -28.45 11.46 -2.58
C ALA A 296 -29.65 12.04 -3.34
N ALA A 297 -29.77 13.37 -3.42
CA ALA A 297 -30.86 14.05 -4.13
C ALA A 297 -30.61 14.15 -5.64
N GLU A 298 -29.35 14.32 -6.04
CA GLU A 298 -28.88 14.50 -7.41
C GLU A 298 -27.69 13.55 -7.65
N PRO A 299 -27.91 12.25 -7.96
CA PRO A 299 -26.83 11.25 -8.08
C PRO A 299 -25.75 11.58 -9.12
N ASP A 300 -26.10 12.37 -10.13
CA ASP A 300 -25.20 12.80 -11.20
C ASP A 300 -24.60 14.20 -10.94
N ILE A 301 -24.72 14.75 -9.72
CA ILE A 301 -24.18 16.08 -9.39
C ILE A 301 -22.65 16.08 -9.50
N THR A 302 -22.12 17.05 -10.23
CA THR A 302 -20.67 17.18 -10.40
C THR A 302 -20.05 17.94 -9.22
N TRP A 303 -18.76 17.69 -8.97
CA TRP A 303 -17.99 18.42 -7.96
C TRP A 303 -18.01 19.94 -8.16
N ASP A 304 -17.98 20.44 -9.40
CA ASP A 304 -18.08 21.88 -9.68
C ASP A 304 -19.39 22.49 -9.14
N VAL A 305 -20.50 21.76 -9.26
CA VAL A 305 -21.80 22.22 -8.75
C VAL A 305 -21.83 22.12 -7.23
N LEU A 306 -21.24 21.07 -6.66
CA LEU A 306 -21.10 20.91 -5.21
C LEU A 306 -20.27 22.04 -4.61
N ASP A 307 -19.08 22.33 -5.15
CA ASP A 307 -18.18 23.38 -4.68
C ASP A 307 -18.82 24.77 -4.84
N ALA A 308 -19.52 25.02 -5.95
CA ALA A 308 -20.23 26.28 -6.16
C ALA A 308 -21.40 26.48 -5.17
N ARG A 309 -22.02 25.39 -4.71
CA ARG A 309 -23.20 25.43 -3.84
C ARG A 309 -22.85 25.40 -2.35
N TYR A 310 -21.83 24.65 -1.98
CA TYR A 310 -21.47 24.34 -0.58
C TYR A 310 -20.06 24.79 -0.18
N GLY A 311 -19.28 25.32 -1.13
CA GLY A 311 -17.88 25.66 -0.94
C GLY A 311 -16.94 24.46 -1.10
N GLU A 312 -15.66 24.76 -1.27
CA GLU A 312 -14.61 23.74 -1.34
C GLU A 312 -14.55 22.92 -0.05
N CYS A 313 -14.13 21.66 -0.17
CA CYS A 313 -13.91 20.78 0.97
C CYS A 313 -12.97 21.47 2.00
N PRO A 314 -13.37 21.60 3.28
CA PRO A 314 -12.54 22.23 4.29
C PRO A 314 -11.42 21.26 4.71
N TRP A 315 -10.46 21.03 3.83
CA TRP A 315 -9.27 20.21 4.02
C TRP A 315 -8.03 21.04 3.66
N PRO A 316 -6.88 20.90 4.35
CA PRO A 316 -6.59 19.95 5.43
C PRO A 316 -7.04 20.39 6.83
N PRO A 317 -7.11 19.47 7.80
CA PRO A 317 -7.32 19.80 9.20
C PRO A 317 -6.17 20.62 9.79
N PRO A 318 -6.41 21.31 10.92
CA PRO A 318 -5.34 21.95 11.69
C PRO A 318 -4.22 20.95 12.03
N VAL A 319 -2.97 21.40 11.88
CA VAL A 319 -1.81 20.64 12.31
C VAL A 319 -1.74 20.70 13.84
N THR A 320 -1.93 19.55 14.49
CA THR A 320 -1.88 19.43 15.95
C THR A 320 -1.08 18.19 16.36
N PRO A 321 -0.50 18.18 17.59
CA PRO A 321 0.16 16.99 18.12
C PRO A 321 -0.73 15.79 18.38
N PHE A 322 -2.05 15.98 18.33
CA PHE A 322 -3.05 14.93 18.57
C PHE A 322 -3.69 14.44 17.27
N SER A 323 -3.34 15.06 16.14
CA SER A 323 -3.90 14.74 14.83
C SER A 323 -3.36 13.42 14.30
N GLN A 324 -4.22 12.58 13.75
CA GLN A 324 -3.82 11.34 13.07
C GLN A 324 -2.97 11.53 11.81
N TYR A 325 -2.91 12.76 11.29
CA TYR A 325 -2.16 13.12 10.10
C TYR A 325 -0.79 13.72 10.41
N HIS A 326 -0.45 13.88 11.70
CA HIS A 326 0.82 14.51 12.06
C HIS A 326 2.03 13.59 11.76
N VAL A 327 3.20 14.21 11.71
CA VAL A 327 4.48 13.53 11.49
C VAL A 327 4.70 12.50 12.61
N THR A 328 5.13 11.29 12.26
CA THR A 328 5.31 10.13 13.15
C THR A 328 4.07 9.50 13.81
N GLY A 329 2.87 10.06 13.60
CA GLY A 329 1.68 9.64 14.33
C GLY A 329 1.29 8.18 14.10
N ALA A 330 0.98 7.83 12.86
CA ALA A 330 0.60 6.47 12.48
C ALA A 330 1.70 5.44 12.84
N PHE A 331 2.97 5.82 12.73
CA PHE A 331 4.08 4.96 13.17
C PHE A 331 3.97 4.61 14.67
N ASN A 332 3.76 5.62 15.52
CA ASN A 332 3.72 5.42 16.96
C ASN A 332 2.43 4.76 17.44
N ALA A 333 1.29 5.17 16.89
CA ALA A 333 -0.04 4.75 17.33
C ALA A 333 -0.56 3.49 16.62
N MET A 334 -0.03 3.11 15.45
CA MET A 334 -0.46 1.91 14.72
C MET A 334 0.69 0.93 14.47
N VAL A 335 1.74 1.36 13.75
CA VAL A 335 2.81 0.44 13.29
C VAL A 335 3.52 -0.23 14.47
N ARG A 336 3.89 0.55 15.51
CA ARG A 336 4.54 0.02 16.72
C ARG A 336 3.63 -0.86 17.57
N ARG A 337 2.31 -0.74 17.44
CA ARG A 337 1.34 -1.59 18.15
C ARG A 337 1.19 -2.95 17.47
N LEU A 338 1.41 -2.97 16.15
CA LEU A 338 1.34 -4.14 15.29
C LEU A 338 2.67 -4.92 15.23
N ALA A 339 3.80 -4.23 15.18
CA ALA A 339 5.11 -4.87 15.12
C ALA A 339 5.41 -5.60 16.45
N PRO A 340 5.98 -6.82 16.43
CA PRO A 340 6.45 -7.59 15.27
C PRO A 340 5.53 -8.78 14.93
N PHE A 341 4.21 -8.57 14.79
CA PHE A 341 3.29 -9.64 14.41
C PHE A 341 3.74 -10.34 13.12
N SER A 342 3.95 -11.66 13.18
CA SER A 342 4.48 -12.42 12.04
C SER A 342 3.57 -12.27 10.83
N THR A 343 4.16 -11.88 9.70
CA THR A 343 3.45 -11.63 8.43
C THR A 343 4.26 -12.16 7.25
N ARG A 344 3.57 -12.45 6.15
CA ARG A 344 4.20 -12.81 4.88
C ARG A 344 4.88 -11.60 4.27
N GLY A 345 4.21 -10.44 4.25
CA GLY A 345 4.64 -9.20 3.61
C GLY A 345 3.70 -8.02 3.89
N VAL A 346 3.99 -6.89 3.26
CA VAL A 346 3.24 -5.62 3.37
C VAL A 346 2.74 -5.19 1.98
N LEU A 347 1.48 -4.80 1.89
CA LEU A 347 0.89 -4.11 0.74
C LEU A 347 0.93 -2.62 1.07
N TRP A 348 1.63 -1.82 0.27
CA TRP A 348 1.82 -0.40 0.54
C TRP A 348 1.24 0.44 -0.59
N TYR A 349 0.21 1.23 -0.28
CA TYR A 349 -0.40 2.17 -1.22
C TYR A 349 -0.51 3.55 -0.58
N GLN A 350 0.46 4.38 -0.91
CA GLN A 350 0.54 5.76 -0.48
C GLN A 350 1.34 6.58 -1.49
N GLY A 351 1.13 7.89 -1.50
CA GLY A 351 1.98 8.84 -2.20
C GLY A 351 1.26 10.11 -2.63
N GLU A 352 -0.08 10.11 -2.63
CA GLU A 352 -0.89 11.23 -3.10
C GLU A 352 -0.64 12.48 -2.24
N GLU A 353 -0.56 12.34 -0.91
CA GLU A 353 -0.32 13.48 0.01
C GLU A 353 1.11 14.05 -0.11
N ASP A 354 2.06 13.30 -0.67
CA ASP A 354 3.44 13.72 -0.84
C ASP A 354 3.74 14.31 -2.22
N GLU A 355 2.74 14.45 -3.11
CA GLU A 355 2.91 14.95 -4.47
C GLU A 355 3.56 16.36 -4.49
N GLN A 356 3.11 17.28 -3.64
CA GLN A 356 3.69 18.63 -3.52
C GLN A 356 5.14 18.62 -2.98
N ARG A 357 5.62 17.47 -2.48
CA ARG A 357 6.97 17.25 -1.94
C ARG A 357 7.63 16.04 -2.60
N TYR A 358 7.28 15.75 -3.85
CA TYR A 358 7.74 14.57 -4.60
C TYR A 358 9.26 14.36 -4.56
N ALA A 359 10.04 15.43 -4.48
CA ALA A 359 11.51 15.37 -4.44
C ALA A 359 12.05 14.59 -3.23
N SER A 360 11.33 14.62 -2.10
CA SER A 360 11.70 13.88 -0.88
C SER A 360 11.18 12.44 -0.88
N TYR A 361 10.17 12.12 -1.70
CA TYR A 361 9.41 10.88 -1.59
C TYR A 361 10.26 9.62 -1.81
N ARG A 362 11.15 9.66 -2.82
CA ARG A 362 12.04 8.53 -3.16
C ARG A 362 12.93 8.11 -2.00
N GLU A 363 13.62 9.07 -1.37
CA GLU A 363 14.50 8.83 -0.22
C GLU A 363 13.67 8.27 0.96
N LEU A 364 12.59 8.96 1.30
CA LEU A 364 11.75 8.60 2.45
C LEU A 364 11.07 7.24 2.28
N LEU A 365 10.68 6.84 1.06
CA LEU A 365 10.13 5.51 0.78
C LEU A 365 11.15 4.41 1.04
N GLY A 366 12.40 4.58 0.58
CA GLY A 366 13.48 3.65 0.88
C GLY A 366 13.79 3.56 2.38
N CYS A 367 13.82 4.70 3.07
CA CYS A 367 14.03 4.77 4.52
C CYS A 367 12.91 4.08 5.32
N MET A 368 11.65 4.30 4.96
CA MET A 368 10.50 3.68 5.62
C MET A 368 10.51 2.15 5.47
N ILE A 369 10.76 1.64 4.27
CA ILE A 369 10.87 0.19 4.01
C ILE A 369 11.98 -0.42 4.88
N GLY A 370 13.15 0.22 4.92
CA GLY A 370 14.28 -0.21 5.76
C GLY A 370 13.94 -0.20 7.25
N GLU A 371 13.28 0.85 7.74
CA GLU A 371 12.82 0.96 9.12
C GLU A 371 11.85 -0.17 9.48
N TRP A 372 10.82 -0.41 8.66
CA TRP A 372 9.85 -1.46 8.93
C TRP A 372 10.46 -2.86 8.90
N ARG A 373 11.37 -3.15 7.97
CA ARG A 373 12.15 -4.41 7.99
C ARG A 373 12.90 -4.59 9.30
N ALA A 374 13.50 -3.53 9.83
CA ALA A 374 14.18 -3.56 11.12
C ALA A 374 13.21 -3.81 12.29
N LEU A 375 12.03 -3.19 12.28
CA LEU A 375 10.98 -3.43 13.29
C LEU A 375 10.52 -4.90 13.31
N TRP A 376 10.34 -5.53 12.15
CA TRP A 376 9.87 -6.92 12.06
C TRP A 376 10.97 -7.97 12.26
N SER A 377 12.23 -7.58 12.12
CA SER A 377 13.38 -8.47 12.37
C SER A 377 13.82 -8.47 13.84
N ARG A 378 13.15 -7.69 14.70
CA ARG A 378 13.59 -7.49 16.08
C ARG A 378 13.49 -8.74 16.95
N ARG A 379 14.40 -8.85 17.91
CA ARG A 379 14.37 -9.83 18.99
C ARG A 379 13.94 -9.17 20.31
N ALA A 380 13.41 -9.96 21.26
CA ALA A 380 12.96 -9.47 22.56
C ALA A 380 14.11 -8.75 23.29
N GLY A 381 13.86 -7.53 23.82
CA GLY A 381 14.85 -6.75 24.56
C GLY A 381 15.98 -6.12 23.73
N GLY A 382 15.86 -6.06 22.40
CA GLY A 382 16.74 -5.24 21.57
C GLY A 382 16.37 -3.76 21.66
N ASP A 383 17.36 -2.88 21.88
CA ASP A 383 17.15 -1.43 21.92
C ASP A 383 16.57 -0.93 20.58
N PHE A 384 15.72 0.10 20.65
CA PHE A 384 15.21 0.78 19.48
C PHE A 384 16.33 1.38 18.63
N SER A 385 17.46 1.74 19.24
CA SER A 385 18.59 2.40 18.58
C SER A 385 19.52 1.47 17.79
N ASP A 386 19.54 0.15 18.09
CA ASP A 386 20.56 -0.78 17.58
C ASP A 386 20.25 -1.37 16.19
N SER A 387 19.05 -1.16 15.64
CA SER A 387 18.60 -1.82 14.40
C SER A 387 18.75 -1.01 13.12
N TYR A 388 19.29 0.22 13.18
CA TYR A 388 19.37 1.13 12.05
C TYR A 388 20.69 1.01 11.30
N ASN A 389 20.83 -0.01 10.43
CA ASN A 389 21.92 -0.01 9.45
C ASN A 389 21.53 0.83 8.22
N VAL A 390 21.30 2.13 8.44
CA VAL A 390 20.93 3.15 7.41
C VAL A 390 22.02 3.26 6.33
N GLY A 391 23.25 2.83 6.64
CA GLY A 391 24.44 3.01 5.82
C GLY A 391 24.43 2.31 4.46
N ARG A 392 23.49 1.40 4.17
CA ARG A 392 23.45 0.70 2.87
C ARG A 392 22.47 1.28 1.85
N ILE A 393 21.47 2.07 2.27
CA ILE A 393 20.45 2.62 1.36
C ILE A 393 20.83 4.04 0.90
N VAL A 394 21.49 4.82 1.77
CA VAL A 394 21.81 6.24 1.50
C VAL A 394 23.15 6.43 0.79
N ALA A 395 24.11 5.50 0.94
CA ALA A 395 25.46 5.65 0.38
C ALA A 395 25.52 5.49 -1.16
N ASP A 396 24.55 4.81 -1.76
CA ASP A 396 24.53 4.55 -3.20
C ASP A 396 23.78 5.62 -4.02
N ASP A 397 22.96 6.47 -3.39
CA ASP A 397 22.18 7.51 -4.11
C ASP A 397 22.97 8.80 -4.29
N ALA A 398 23.79 9.20 -3.30
CA ALA A 398 24.69 10.35 -3.43
C ALA A 398 25.83 10.13 -4.44
N ALA A 399 26.11 8.87 -4.82
CA ALA A 399 27.10 8.52 -5.83
C ALA A 399 26.53 8.44 -7.26
N ARG A 400 25.20 8.48 -7.44
CA ARG A 400 24.51 8.34 -8.73
C ARG A 400 24.12 9.68 -9.33
N GLY A 401 25.08 10.59 -9.36
CA GLY A 401 25.04 11.73 -10.28
C GLY A 401 24.99 11.22 -11.73
N HIS A 402 24.13 11.85 -12.52
CA HIS A 402 23.98 11.70 -13.98
C HIS A 402 25.14 11.01 -14.72
N GLY A 403 24.89 9.79 -15.21
CA GLY A 403 25.70 9.09 -16.21
C GLY A 403 26.85 8.25 -15.66
N ALA A 404 26.63 6.95 -15.46
CA ALA A 404 27.71 5.96 -15.36
C ALA A 404 27.22 4.55 -15.75
N GLU A 405 28.06 3.84 -16.50
CA GLU A 405 27.85 2.51 -17.10
C GLU A 405 27.69 1.34 -16.10
N PRO A 406 27.14 0.18 -16.53
CA PRO A 406 26.94 -0.98 -15.65
C PRO A 406 28.27 -1.64 -15.28
N ILE A 407 28.51 -1.83 -13.98
CA ILE A 407 29.68 -2.57 -13.46
C ILE A 407 29.39 -4.08 -13.50
N ALA A 408 30.36 -4.83 -14.04
CA ALA A 408 30.35 -6.28 -14.21
C ALA A 408 30.50 -7.07 -12.88
N ASP A 409 29.93 -8.27 -12.90
CA ASP A 409 29.98 -9.33 -11.87
C ASP A 409 31.36 -9.61 -11.26
N THR A 410 31.45 -9.75 -9.93
CA THR A 410 32.26 -10.79 -9.23
C THR A 410 31.91 -10.89 -7.72
N PRO A 411 32.23 -11.98 -6.99
CA PRO A 411 31.24 -12.96 -6.54
C PRO A 411 31.05 -13.10 -5.00
N THR A 412 29.84 -13.53 -4.66
CA THR A 412 29.31 -14.25 -3.49
C THR A 412 30.23 -14.54 -2.29
N ALA A 413 29.88 -13.98 -1.14
CA ALA A 413 29.93 -14.68 0.15
C ALA A 413 28.50 -15.11 0.50
N THR A 414 28.27 -16.43 0.56
CA THR A 414 27.00 -17.03 0.95
C THR A 414 26.77 -16.82 2.44
N VAL A 415 26.14 -15.70 2.80
CA VAL A 415 25.25 -15.65 3.96
C VAL A 415 23.95 -16.26 3.46
N GLU A 416 23.44 -17.29 4.14
CA GLU A 416 22.06 -17.75 3.92
C GLU A 416 21.16 -16.54 4.18
N ASN A 417 20.70 -15.88 3.12
CA ASN A 417 19.84 -14.71 3.19
C ASN A 417 18.51 -15.18 3.83
N GLU A 418 18.29 -14.89 5.11
CA GLU A 418 16.92 -14.86 5.62
C GLU A 418 16.17 -13.86 4.76
N ALA A 419 15.17 -14.32 4.00
CA ALA A 419 14.40 -13.47 3.10
C ALA A 419 13.82 -12.27 3.88
N GLU A 420 14.10 -11.06 3.40
CA GLU A 420 13.64 -9.83 4.04
C GLU A 420 12.11 -9.72 3.96
N LEU A 421 11.48 -8.90 4.82
CA LEU A 421 10.03 -8.66 4.75
C LEU A 421 9.67 -8.09 3.36
N PRO A 422 8.88 -8.81 2.54
CA PRO A 422 8.50 -8.35 1.21
C PRO A 422 7.54 -7.15 1.27
N PHE A 423 7.73 -6.21 0.36
CA PHE A 423 6.80 -5.10 0.12
C PHE A 423 6.24 -5.20 -1.31
N ILE A 424 4.94 -5.04 -1.46
CA ILE A 424 4.30 -4.82 -2.75
C ILE A 424 3.78 -3.38 -2.75
N ILE A 425 4.48 -2.52 -3.48
CA ILE A 425 4.14 -1.12 -3.68
C ILE A 425 3.04 -1.04 -4.75
N VAL A 426 1.98 -0.28 -4.48
CA VAL A 426 0.96 0.06 -5.46
C VAL A 426 1.35 1.39 -6.10
N GLN A 427 1.49 1.39 -7.43
CA GLN A 427 1.73 2.64 -8.15
C GLN A 427 0.52 3.57 -8.02
N LEU A 428 0.72 4.89 -8.03
CA LEU A 428 -0.41 5.81 -8.14
C LEU A 428 -1.11 5.67 -9.51
N PRO A 429 -2.45 5.59 -9.56
CA PRO A 429 -3.22 5.49 -10.80
C PRO A 429 -3.22 6.81 -11.56
N ARG A 430 -3.94 6.92 -12.68
CA ARG A 430 -4.19 8.22 -13.32
C ARG A 430 -5.18 9.04 -12.51
N TRP A 431 -4.85 10.31 -12.35
CA TRP A 431 -5.74 11.30 -11.77
C TRP A 431 -5.27 12.70 -12.15
N ILE A 432 -6.23 13.60 -12.33
CA ILE A 432 -6.06 15.05 -12.44
C ILE A 432 -7.34 15.69 -11.90
N ASP A 433 -7.22 16.83 -11.23
CA ASP A 433 -8.40 17.62 -10.88
C ASP A 433 -8.93 18.38 -12.10
N GLN A 434 -10.25 18.62 -12.12
CA GLN A 434 -10.93 19.28 -13.24
C GLN A 434 -10.38 20.68 -13.52
N LYS A 435 -9.98 21.43 -12.50
CA LYS A 435 -9.50 22.80 -12.63
C LYS A 435 -8.15 22.83 -13.32
N GLU A 436 -7.25 21.94 -12.94
CA GLU A 436 -5.95 21.80 -13.58
C GLU A 436 -6.11 21.32 -15.03
N TYR A 437 -6.95 20.30 -15.27
CA TYR A 437 -7.28 19.82 -16.61
C TYR A 437 -7.81 20.96 -17.51
N ASN A 438 -8.79 21.75 -17.01
CA ASN A 438 -9.38 22.88 -17.73
C ASN A 438 -8.38 24.00 -18.04
N SER A 439 -7.26 24.06 -17.30
CA SER A 439 -6.20 25.04 -17.58
C SER A 439 -5.41 24.71 -18.85
N GLY A 440 -5.52 23.48 -19.36
CA GLY A 440 -4.79 22.97 -20.52
C GLY A 440 -3.30 22.72 -20.26
N ILE A 441 -2.86 22.83 -19.01
CA ILE A 441 -1.49 22.60 -18.56
C ILE A 441 -1.58 21.61 -17.39
N ASP A 442 -0.73 20.58 -17.39
CA ASP A 442 -0.57 19.66 -16.27
C ASP A 442 0.62 20.12 -15.42
N ARG A 443 0.34 20.84 -14.32
CA ARG A 443 1.36 21.31 -13.35
C ARG A 443 1.59 20.34 -12.20
N MET A 444 0.90 19.20 -12.20
CA MET A 444 1.02 18.23 -11.14
C MET A 444 2.29 17.39 -11.31
N PHE A 445 2.80 16.88 -10.20
CA PHE A 445 4.04 16.11 -10.11
C PHE A 445 3.80 14.61 -9.97
N TRP A 446 2.61 14.15 -10.31
CA TRP A 446 2.19 12.75 -10.21
C TRP A 446 3.17 11.74 -10.87
N PRO A 447 3.76 12.02 -12.06
CA PRO A 447 4.76 11.12 -12.65
C PRO A 447 6.01 10.92 -11.78
N HIS A 448 6.40 11.92 -10.99
CA HIS A 448 7.55 11.81 -10.10
C HIS A 448 7.31 10.83 -8.95
N ILE A 449 6.10 10.81 -8.39
CA ILE A 449 5.73 9.83 -7.37
C ILE A 449 5.73 8.42 -7.98
N ARG A 450 5.12 8.24 -9.16
CA ARG A 450 5.11 6.95 -9.88
C ARG A 450 6.52 6.44 -10.18
N GLU A 451 7.42 7.32 -10.59
CA GLU A 451 8.82 6.99 -10.83
C GLU A 451 9.53 6.55 -9.53
N ALA A 452 9.32 7.29 -8.43
CA ALA A 452 9.90 6.93 -7.13
C ALA A 452 9.41 5.56 -6.63
N GLN A 453 8.12 5.24 -6.81
CA GLN A 453 7.54 3.93 -6.50
C GLN A 453 8.15 2.82 -7.36
N ALA A 454 8.33 3.07 -8.66
CA ALA A 454 8.97 2.12 -9.58
C ALA A 454 10.45 1.90 -9.25
N ASP A 455 11.17 2.96 -8.86
CA ASP A 455 12.57 2.86 -8.48
C ASP A 455 12.76 2.10 -7.17
N ALA A 456 11.86 2.24 -6.20
CA ALA A 456 11.89 1.41 -4.99
C ALA A 456 11.84 -0.08 -5.32
N ALA A 457 10.90 -0.51 -6.18
CA ALA A 457 10.78 -1.91 -6.61
C ALA A 457 11.96 -2.38 -7.46
N ARG A 458 12.59 -1.49 -8.23
CA ARG A 458 13.74 -1.82 -9.07
C ARG A 458 15.04 -1.97 -8.28
N ILE A 459 15.21 -1.18 -7.22
CA ILE A 459 16.50 -1.02 -6.52
C ILE A 459 16.55 -1.79 -5.21
N ILE A 460 15.42 -1.89 -4.49
CA ILE A 460 15.37 -2.49 -3.17
C ILE A 460 14.99 -3.98 -3.31
N PRO A 461 15.81 -4.93 -2.81
CA PRO A 461 15.46 -6.35 -2.84
C PRO A 461 14.13 -6.65 -2.15
N ASP A 462 13.40 -7.65 -2.63
CA ASP A 462 12.08 -8.06 -2.11
C ASP A 462 11.05 -6.91 -2.05
N VAL A 463 11.17 -5.94 -2.96
CA VAL A 463 10.17 -4.90 -3.20
C VAL A 463 9.65 -5.06 -4.61
N TYR A 464 8.33 -5.12 -4.76
CA TYR A 464 7.63 -5.40 -6.00
C TYR A 464 6.64 -4.30 -6.32
N LEU A 465 6.24 -4.14 -7.58
CA LEU A 465 5.37 -3.05 -8.04
C LEU A 465 4.10 -3.59 -8.71
N ALA A 466 2.94 -3.30 -8.11
CA ALA A 466 1.66 -3.43 -8.80
C ALA A 466 1.41 -2.15 -9.63
N VAL A 467 1.56 -2.26 -10.95
CA VAL A 467 1.32 -1.15 -11.88
C VAL A 467 -0.17 -0.92 -12.07
N THR A 468 -0.63 0.30 -11.86
CA THR A 468 -2.04 0.75 -11.95
C THR A 468 -2.19 1.95 -12.86
N PHE A 469 -1.16 2.31 -13.63
CA PHE A 469 -1.17 3.49 -14.49
C PHE A 469 -2.29 3.48 -15.55
N ASP A 470 -2.78 2.31 -15.96
CA ASP A 470 -3.93 2.24 -16.86
C ASP A 470 -5.27 2.47 -16.17
N THR A 471 -5.34 2.42 -14.83
CA THR A 471 -6.57 2.65 -14.06
C THR A 471 -6.72 4.14 -13.69
N GLY A 472 -7.76 4.48 -12.95
CA GLY A 472 -8.05 5.84 -12.50
C GLY A 472 -9.45 6.30 -12.89
N GLU A 473 -9.89 7.39 -12.29
CA GLU A 473 -11.16 8.05 -12.61
C GLU A 473 -10.93 9.55 -12.71
N PHE A 474 -11.55 10.16 -13.72
CA PHE A 474 -11.37 11.57 -14.01
C PHE A 474 -11.94 12.41 -12.87
N ASN A 475 -11.17 13.39 -12.39
CA ASN A 475 -11.56 14.26 -11.29
C ASN A 475 -11.98 13.51 -9.99
N ASN A 476 -11.57 12.24 -9.85
CA ASN A 476 -11.80 11.44 -8.64
C ASN A 476 -10.50 10.83 -8.15
N ILE A 477 -9.95 11.40 -7.08
CA ILE A 477 -8.69 10.95 -6.48
C ILE A 477 -8.81 9.58 -5.78
N HIS A 478 -10.04 9.14 -5.54
CA HIS A 478 -10.38 7.84 -4.99
C HIS A 478 -11.19 7.00 -6.02
N PRO A 479 -10.55 6.49 -7.10
CA PRO A 479 -11.25 5.69 -8.11
C PRO A 479 -12.04 4.55 -7.48
N THR A 480 -13.30 4.36 -7.88
CA THR A 480 -14.21 3.38 -7.26
C THR A 480 -13.92 1.92 -7.65
N ASP A 481 -13.18 1.67 -8.74
CA ASP A 481 -12.72 0.31 -9.09
C ASP A 481 -11.51 -0.11 -8.26
N LYS A 482 -11.72 -0.90 -7.20
CA LYS A 482 -10.59 -1.43 -6.42
C LYS A 482 -10.16 -2.81 -6.86
N ARG A 483 -10.96 -3.51 -7.68
CA ARG A 483 -10.70 -4.90 -8.09
C ARG A 483 -9.39 -5.07 -8.88
N PRO A 484 -9.14 -4.33 -9.98
CA PRO A 484 -7.90 -4.50 -10.75
C PRO A 484 -6.65 -4.29 -9.89
N VAL A 485 -6.71 -3.34 -8.96
CA VAL A 485 -5.60 -3.04 -8.05
C VAL A 485 -5.33 -4.23 -7.11
N GLY A 486 -6.36 -4.72 -6.41
CA GLY A 486 -6.23 -5.87 -5.51
C GLY A 486 -5.74 -7.15 -6.22
N GLU A 487 -6.25 -7.42 -7.42
CA GLU A 487 -5.85 -8.60 -8.19
C GLU A 487 -4.41 -8.52 -8.71
N ARG A 488 -3.92 -7.33 -9.10
CA ARG A 488 -2.52 -7.14 -9.52
C ARG A 488 -1.54 -7.24 -8.36
N ILE A 489 -1.91 -6.77 -7.17
CA ILE A 489 -1.12 -6.99 -5.96
C ILE A 489 -1.01 -8.50 -5.69
N ALA A 490 -2.10 -9.26 -5.87
CA ALA A 490 -2.07 -10.70 -5.66
C ALA A 490 -1.18 -11.42 -6.69
N LEU A 491 -1.20 -11.00 -7.96
CA LEU A 491 -0.26 -11.53 -8.96
C LEU A 491 1.20 -11.31 -8.55
N GLN A 492 1.55 -10.14 -8.02
CA GLN A 492 2.89 -9.83 -7.51
C GLN A 492 3.29 -10.77 -6.36
N ALA A 493 2.38 -11.02 -5.40
CA ALA A 493 2.63 -11.99 -4.33
C ALA A 493 2.77 -13.43 -4.86
N GLU A 494 1.89 -13.86 -5.75
CA GLU A 494 1.89 -15.20 -6.35
C GLU A 494 3.19 -15.48 -7.10
N ALA A 495 3.61 -14.58 -8.00
CA ALA A 495 4.82 -14.76 -8.79
C ALA A 495 6.08 -14.69 -7.93
N HIS A 496 6.23 -13.62 -7.15
CA HIS A 496 7.53 -13.28 -6.57
C HIS A 496 7.72 -13.76 -5.13
N VAL A 497 6.63 -13.92 -4.36
CA VAL A 497 6.70 -14.35 -2.97
C VAL A 497 6.37 -15.84 -2.82
N TYR A 498 5.44 -16.36 -3.61
CA TYR A 498 5.03 -17.77 -3.59
C TYR A 498 5.66 -18.61 -4.70
N GLY A 499 6.30 -17.98 -5.71
CA GLY A 499 6.93 -18.70 -6.82
C GLY A 499 5.95 -19.45 -7.72
N LEU A 500 4.68 -19.03 -7.74
CA LEU A 500 3.67 -19.61 -8.61
C LEU A 500 3.94 -19.22 -10.07
N PRO A 501 3.62 -20.10 -11.04
CA PRO A 501 3.90 -19.87 -12.45
C PRO A 501 2.86 -18.91 -13.09
N VAL A 502 2.70 -17.72 -12.53
CA VAL A 502 1.83 -16.65 -13.03
C VAL A 502 2.68 -15.49 -13.58
N ARG A 503 2.06 -14.64 -14.41
CA ARG A 503 2.67 -13.41 -14.90
C ARG A 503 2.14 -12.24 -14.09
N ALA A 504 3.05 -11.47 -13.51
CA ALA A 504 2.71 -10.36 -12.63
C ALA A 504 3.20 -9.00 -13.15
N ASP A 505 4.24 -9.02 -13.98
CA ASP A 505 4.91 -7.80 -14.44
C ASP A 505 4.47 -7.43 -15.86
N GLY A 506 4.15 -6.15 -16.06
CA GLY A 506 3.96 -5.56 -17.38
C GLY A 506 5.28 -5.30 -18.11
N PRO A 507 5.24 -4.71 -19.31
CA PRO A 507 6.44 -4.35 -20.05
C PRO A 507 7.37 -3.44 -19.24
N VAL A 508 8.66 -3.78 -19.16
CA VAL A 508 9.68 -3.01 -18.42
C VAL A 508 10.77 -2.55 -19.38
N PHE A 509 11.20 -1.30 -19.28
CA PHE A 509 12.32 -0.79 -20.07
C PHE A 509 13.59 -1.63 -19.89
N VAL A 510 14.26 -1.97 -20.98
CA VAL A 510 15.54 -2.71 -20.96
C VAL A 510 16.67 -1.93 -21.63
N SER A 511 16.45 -1.34 -22.80
CA SER A 511 17.51 -0.61 -23.49
C SER A 511 16.98 0.46 -24.43
N LEU A 512 17.80 1.49 -24.65
CA LEU A 512 17.56 2.58 -25.60
C LEU A 512 18.61 2.57 -26.71
N ALA A 513 18.19 2.62 -27.97
CA ALA A 513 19.08 2.69 -29.12
C ALA A 513 18.54 3.65 -30.19
N SER A 514 19.39 4.06 -31.12
CA SER A 514 18.95 4.77 -32.33
C SER A 514 18.44 3.73 -33.35
N ALA A 515 17.36 4.01 -34.06
CA ALA A 515 16.81 3.10 -35.07
C ALA A 515 17.44 3.34 -36.46
N GLY A 516 17.85 2.28 -37.15
CA GLY A 516 18.21 2.33 -38.59
C GLY A 516 19.43 3.21 -38.96
N GLU A 517 19.53 3.56 -40.25
CA GLU A 517 20.56 4.47 -40.80
C GLU A 517 20.22 5.96 -40.61
N THR A 518 18.93 6.29 -40.45
CA THR A 518 18.44 7.64 -40.20
C THR A 518 18.43 7.92 -38.71
N ALA A 519 19.26 8.84 -38.25
CA ALA A 519 19.45 9.12 -36.84
C ALA A 519 18.28 9.82 -36.12
N ASP A 520 17.05 9.78 -36.67
CA ASP A 520 15.87 10.52 -36.21
C ASP A 520 14.81 9.63 -35.53
N GLU A 521 15.04 8.32 -35.48
CA GLU A 521 14.18 7.37 -34.75
C GLU A 521 14.90 6.80 -33.52
N LEU A 522 14.11 6.46 -32.50
CA LEU A 522 14.59 5.87 -31.26
C LEU A 522 13.92 4.51 -31.01
N GLN A 523 14.70 3.50 -30.64
CA GLN A 523 14.23 2.16 -30.28
C GLN A 523 14.27 1.99 -28.76
N VAL A 524 13.12 1.67 -28.18
CA VAL A 524 12.95 1.33 -26.76
C VAL A 524 12.63 -0.15 -26.67
N ARG A 525 13.58 -0.95 -26.16
CA ARG A 525 13.37 -2.40 -25.98
C ARG A 525 12.77 -2.68 -24.61
N PHE A 526 11.81 -3.61 -24.56
CA PHE A 526 11.11 -4.00 -23.35
C PHE A 526 11.36 -5.47 -22.98
N GLY A 527 11.48 -5.72 -21.68
CA GLY A 527 11.31 -7.03 -21.07
C GLY A 527 9.84 -7.25 -20.73
N ASN A 528 9.45 -8.48 -20.40
CA ASN A 528 8.04 -8.85 -20.15
C ASN A 528 7.10 -8.43 -21.30
N ALA A 529 7.62 -8.46 -22.52
CA ALA A 529 7.00 -7.95 -23.74
C ALA A 529 6.31 -9.04 -24.57
N ASP A 530 5.97 -10.18 -23.96
CA ASP A 530 5.22 -11.25 -24.62
C ASP A 530 3.90 -10.67 -25.16
N GLY A 531 3.73 -10.66 -26.48
CA GLY A 531 2.59 -10.03 -27.16
C GLY A 531 2.37 -8.56 -26.81
N LEU A 532 3.46 -7.79 -26.75
CA LEU A 532 3.44 -6.33 -26.60
C LEU A 532 2.50 -5.70 -27.63
N HIS A 533 1.57 -4.87 -27.16
CA HIS A 533 0.58 -4.20 -28.01
C HIS A 533 0.14 -2.85 -27.39
N PHE A 534 -0.51 -2.04 -28.21
CA PHE A 534 -1.25 -0.87 -27.74
C PHE A 534 -2.70 -1.26 -27.43
N GLY A 535 -3.08 -1.27 -26.16
CA GLY A 535 -4.40 -1.66 -25.69
C GLY A 535 -5.25 -0.47 -25.20
N PRO A 536 -6.56 -0.69 -25.03
CA PRO A 536 -7.42 0.27 -24.35
C PRO A 536 -7.00 0.37 -22.88
N TRP A 537 -7.03 1.57 -22.33
CA TRP A 537 -6.77 1.80 -20.91
C TRP A 537 -8.08 1.92 -20.13
N SER A 538 -8.08 1.50 -18.86
CA SER A 538 -9.27 1.50 -18.02
C SER A 538 -9.49 2.86 -17.35
N GLY A 539 -10.51 3.59 -17.74
CA GLY A 539 -10.86 4.86 -17.08
C GLY A 539 -11.95 5.59 -17.83
N SER A 540 -12.72 6.38 -17.09
CA SER A 540 -13.58 7.40 -17.67
C SER A 540 -12.74 8.32 -18.56
N ASP A 541 -13.20 8.64 -19.75
CA ASP A 541 -12.74 9.79 -20.51
C ASP A 541 -13.17 11.08 -19.81
N ASP A 542 -12.82 12.22 -20.41
CA ASP A 542 -13.12 13.55 -19.85
C ASP A 542 -14.65 13.83 -19.77
N ALA A 543 -15.48 12.92 -20.29
CA ALA A 543 -16.94 12.93 -20.22
C ALA A 543 -17.53 11.78 -19.36
N GLY A 544 -16.72 10.98 -18.67
CA GLY A 544 -17.21 9.86 -17.86
C GLY A 544 -17.34 8.51 -18.59
N HIS A 545 -16.98 8.41 -19.87
CA HIS A 545 -17.15 7.20 -20.69
C HIS A 545 -15.85 6.39 -20.83
N LEU A 546 -15.91 5.06 -20.80
CA LEU A 546 -14.72 4.23 -21.06
C LEU A 546 -14.16 4.53 -22.47
N SER A 547 -12.94 5.10 -22.54
CA SER A 547 -12.28 5.36 -23.82
C SER A 547 -11.77 4.07 -24.43
N ALA A 548 -12.52 3.50 -25.38
CA ALA A 548 -11.98 2.53 -26.33
C ALA A 548 -11.18 3.31 -27.38
N VAL A 549 -9.88 3.05 -27.49
CA VAL A 549 -9.07 3.63 -28.57
C VAL A 549 -9.63 3.18 -29.92
N HIS A 550 -9.86 4.18 -30.77
CA HIS A 550 -10.22 4.16 -32.19
C HIS A 550 -10.41 2.80 -32.88
N SER A 551 -11.66 2.57 -33.30
CA SER A 551 -11.97 1.75 -34.47
C SER A 551 -11.21 2.29 -35.69
N SER A 552 -10.31 1.49 -36.26
CA SER A 552 -9.95 1.66 -37.65
C SER A 552 -11.25 1.59 -38.48
N GLY A 553 -11.39 2.43 -39.49
CA GLY A 553 -12.63 2.63 -40.27
C GLY A 553 -13.09 1.44 -41.13
N SER A 554 -12.81 0.21 -40.72
CA SER A 554 -13.36 -1.03 -41.24
C SER A 554 -14.11 -1.70 -40.10
N GLY A 555 -15.42 -1.91 -40.23
CA GLY A 555 -16.31 -2.45 -39.18
C GLY A 555 -16.04 -3.90 -38.75
N GLU A 556 -14.78 -4.26 -38.51
CA GLU A 556 -14.33 -5.51 -37.94
C GLU A 556 -13.52 -5.18 -36.67
N THR A 557 -13.97 -5.69 -35.52
CA THR A 557 -13.24 -5.57 -34.26
C THR A 557 -12.02 -6.49 -34.30
N GLU A 558 -10.88 -5.94 -34.70
CA GLU A 558 -9.57 -6.58 -34.53
C GLU A 558 -9.37 -6.98 -33.05
N PRO A 559 -8.84 -8.18 -32.75
CA PRO A 559 -8.54 -8.55 -31.38
C PRO A 559 -7.49 -7.60 -30.78
N LEU A 560 -7.68 -7.18 -29.51
CA LEU A 560 -6.91 -6.10 -28.85
C LEU A 560 -5.37 -6.25 -28.92
N TRP A 561 -4.85 -7.45 -29.16
CA TRP A 561 -3.42 -7.76 -29.26
C TRP A 561 -2.80 -7.54 -30.66
N THR A 562 -3.54 -7.01 -31.66
CA THR A 562 -3.00 -6.75 -33.01
C THR A 562 -2.60 -5.30 -33.26
N VAL A 563 -2.93 -4.36 -32.37
CA VAL A 563 -2.60 -2.94 -32.54
C VAL A 563 -1.11 -2.71 -32.22
N ASN A 564 -0.32 -2.49 -33.27
CA ASN A 564 1.13 -2.30 -33.19
C ASN A 564 1.58 -0.89 -33.60
N ARG A 565 0.66 0.05 -33.85
CA ARG A 565 0.96 1.44 -34.18
C ARG A 565 0.03 2.36 -33.40
N CYS A 566 0.58 3.44 -32.88
CA CYS A 566 -0.16 4.49 -32.20
C CYS A 566 0.40 5.85 -32.64
N ASP A 567 -0.49 6.80 -32.92
CA ASP A 567 -0.07 8.15 -33.25
C ASP A 567 0.47 8.89 -32.01
N ALA A 568 1.15 10.00 -32.24
CA ALA A 568 1.72 10.82 -31.17
C ALA A 568 0.70 11.26 -30.10
N ALA A 569 -0.59 11.41 -30.42
CA ALA A 569 -1.59 11.85 -29.45
C ALA A 569 -1.99 10.76 -28.46
N ALA A 570 -1.98 9.50 -28.90
CA ALA A 570 -2.44 8.35 -28.12
C ALA A 570 -1.30 7.42 -27.65
N SER A 571 -0.06 7.58 -28.12
CA SER A 571 1.04 6.65 -27.81
C SER A 571 1.51 6.69 -26.35
N GLY A 572 1.31 7.81 -25.66
CA GLY A 572 1.87 8.07 -24.32
C GLY A 572 3.38 8.29 -24.30
N PHE A 573 4.05 8.28 -25.47
CA PHE A 573 5.50 8.47 -25.60
C PHE A 573 5.86 9.90 -25.99
N GLU A 574 6.95 10.38 -25.42
CA GLU A 574 7.60 11.63 -25.82
C GLU A 574 9.11 11.42 -25.96
N ILE A 575 9.71 12.05 -26.97
CA ILE A 575 11.17 12.01 -27.22
C ILE A 575 11.75 13.42 -27.22
N ALA A 576 13.05 13.53 -26.91
CA ALA A 576 13.78 14.80 -26.95
C ALA A 576 15.20 14.60 -27.50
N GLY A 577 15.73 15.66 -28.11
CA GLY A 577 17.13 15.77 -28.50
C GLY A 577 18.00 16.22 -27.33
N SER A 578 19.20 16.75 -27.64
CA SER A 578 20.12 17.28 -26.63
C SER A 578 19.64 18.55 -25.93
N ASP A 579 18.62 19.22 -26.48
CA ASP A 579 17.97 20.40 -25.90
C ASP A 579 17.07 20.06 -24.69
N GLY A 580 16.67 18.80 -24.54
CA GLY A 580 15.80 18.34 -23.48
C GLY A 580 14.34 18.77 -23.64
N ILE A 581 13.94 19.26 -24.81
CA ILE A 581 12.55 19.64 -25.10
C ILE A 581 11.82 18.40 -25.61
N TYR A 582 10.85 17.92 -24.83
CA TYR A 582 10.09 16.71 -25.15
C TYR A 582 8.95 17.01 -26.13
N HIS A 583 8.82 16.17 -27.14
CA HIS A 583 7.74 16.18 -28.12
C HIS A 583 7.05 14.82 -28.12
N ARG A 584 5.71 14.82 -28.21
CA ARG A 584 4.94 13.59 -28.42
C ARG A 584 5.42 12.84 -29.67
N ALA A 585 5.50 11.52 -29.57
CA ALA A 585 6.08 10.67 -30.60
C ALA A 585 5.11 9.63 -31.12
N ASP A 586 5.07 9.46 -32.43
CA ASP A 586 4.45 8.29 -33.05
C ASP A 586 5.21 7.03 -32.59
N ALA A 587 4.47 5.95 -32.35
CA ALA A 587 5.03 4.73 -31.81
C ALA A 587 4.62 3.51 -32.64
N ARG A 588 5.59 2.63 -32.93
CA ARG A 588 5.39 1.38 -33.65
C ARG A 588 6.07 0.23 -32.92
N ILE A 589 5.36 -0.87 -32.72
CA ILE A 589 5.89 -2.08 -32.09
C ILE A 589 6.47 -3.00 -33.17
N GLU A 590 7.72 -3.43 -32.94
CA GLU A 590 8.47 -4.41 -33.70
C GLU A 590 8.98 -5.48 -32.71
N ALA A 591 8.23 -6.57 -32.58
CA ALA A 591 8.46 -7.62 -31.58
C ALA A 591 8.45 -7.07 -30.13
N ASP A 592 9.61 -7.06 -29.45
CA ASP A 592 9.78 -6.58 -28.07
C ASP A 592 10.20 -5.10 -27.99
N THR A 593 10.23 -4.41 -29.13
CA THR A 593 10.79 -3.06 -29.28
C THR A 593 9.74 -2.07 -29.76
N VAL A 594 9.70 -0.89 -29.17
CA VAL A 594 8.90 0.26 -29.64
C VAL A 594 9.83 1.23 -30.38
N VAL A 595 9.56 1.48 -31.65
CA VAL A 595 10.21 2.49 -32.48
C VAL A 595 9.42 3.80 -32.36
N LEU A 596 10.12 4.87 -31.99
CA LEU A 596 9.58 6.20 -31.73
C LEU A 596 10.09 7.19 -32.77
N HIS A 597 9.20 8.06 -33.22
CA HIS A 597 9.52 9.14 -34.17
C HIS A 597 8.73 10.41 -33.85
N ALA A 598 9.37 11.58 -33.98
CA ALA A 598 8.70 12.87 -33.91
C ALA A 598 9.35 13.83 -34.91
N ASN A 599 8.56 14.39 -35.84
CA ASN A 599 9.05 15.29 -36.89
C ASN A 599 9.83 16.51 -36.35
N ALA A 600 9.55 16.93 -35.12
CA ALA A 600 10.18 18.08 -34.47
C ALA A 600 11.55 17.76 -33.85
N VAL A 601 11.94 16.49 -33.77
CA VAL A 601 13.13 16.04 -33.03
C VAL A 601 14.06 15.30 -33.98
N SER A 602 15.13 15.96 -34.39
CA SER A 602 16.27 15.30 -35.02
C SER A 602 17.22 14.76 -33.95
N HIS A 603 17.85 13.61 -34.19
CA HIS A 603 18.81 13.01 -33.25
C HIS A 603 18.26 12.82 -31.81
N PRO A 604 17.12 12.13 -31.62
CA PRO A 604 16.59 11.88 -30.28
C PRO A 604 17.59 11.10 -29.42
N ILE A 605 17.75 11.53 -28.17
CA ILE A 605 18.60 10.86 -27.17
C ILE A 605 17.86 10.59 -25.85
N CYS A 606 16.67 11.15 -25.68
CA CYS A 606 15.81 10.94 -24.53
C CYS A 606 14.46 10.38 -24.97
N ALA A 607 13.88 9.52 -24.15
CA ALA A 607 12.47 9.15 -24.24
C ALA A 607 11.84 9.05 -22.87
N ARG A 608 10.55 9.31 -22.81
CA ARG A 608 9.71 9.07 -21.64
C ARG A 608 8.36 8.50 -22.06
N TYR A 609 7.75 7.74 -21.17
CA TYR A 609 6.44 7.13 -21.35
C TYR A 609 5.56 7.48 -20.14
N GLY A 610 4.32 7.87 -20.38
CA GLY A 610 3.34 8.14 -19.32
C GLY A 610 3.70 9.32 -18.41
N TRP A 611 4.44 10.31 -18.92
CA TRP A 611 4.96 11.43 -18.12
C TRP A 611 3.96 12.58 -17.96
N PHE A 612 2.78 12.23 -17.46
CA PHE A 612 1.65 13.13 -17.16
C PHE A 612 0.78 12.53 -16.05
N SER A 613 0.03 13.38 -15.38
CA SER A 613 -0.90 13.00 -14.31
C SER A 613 -2.11 12.26 -14.86
N TRP A 614 -2.66 12.78 -15.97
CA TRP A 614 -3.78 12.22 -16.72
C TRP A 614 -3.52 12.19 -18.23
N GLY A 615 -3.75 11.04 -18.87
CA GLY A 615 -3.51 10.86 -20.30
C GLY A 615 -3.45 9.39 -20.75
N PRO A 616 -2.95 9.11 -21.96
CA PRO A 616 -2.94 7.77 -22.54
C PRO A 616 -2.06 6.77 -21.79
N ALA A 617 -2.55 5.57 -21.51
CA ALA A 617 -1.76 4.49 -20.90
C ALA A 617 -1.80 3.21 -21.75
N PRO A 618 -1.38 3.25 -23.02
CA PRO A 618 -1.75 2.21 -23.98
C PRO A 618 -0.83 0.98 -23.99
N LEU A 619 0.33 0.97 -23.33
CA LEU A 619 1.32 -0.10 -23.55
C LEU A 619 1.08 -1.29 -22.60
N PHE A 620 0.73 -2.45 -23.16
CA PHE A 620 0.47 -3.69 -22.42
C PHE A 620 1.21 -4.88 -23.00
N ASN A 621 1.41 -5.92 -22.19
CA ASN A 621 1.73 -7.26 -22.68
C ASN A 621 0.45 -8.09 -22.91
N ALA A 622 0.60 -9.30 -23.46
CA ALA A 622 -0.51 -10.21 -23.77
C ALA A 622 -1.35 -10.63 -22.55
N PHE A 623 -0.86 -10.39 -21.33
CA PHE A 623 -1.56 -10.71 -20.09
C PHE A 623 -2.43 -9.55 -19.58
N GLY A 624 -2.49 -8.43 -20.32
CA GLY A 624 -3.23 -7.24 -19.93
C GLY A 624 -2.55 -6.44 -18.81
N LEU A 625 -1.24 -6.62 -18.62
CA LEU A 625 -0.47 -5.90 -17.61
C LEU A 625 0.19 -4.66 -18.22
N PRO A 626 -0.05 -3.46 -17.66
CA PRO A 626 0.44 -2.19 -18.22
C PRO A 626 1.94 -1.97 -17.95
N ALA A 627 2.58 -1.21 -18.82
CA ALA A 627 3.90 -0.66 -18.56
C ALA A 627 3.84 0.48 -17.54
N ALA A 628 4.81 0.54 -16.62
CA ALA A 628 4.97 1.67 -15.70
C ALA A 628 5.53 2.90 -16.43
N PRO A 629 5.15 4.13 -16.03
CA PRO A 629 5.80 5.35 -16.52
C PRO A 629 7.30 5.36 -16.23
N PHE A 630 8.08 5.94 -17.16
CA PHE A 630 9.52 6.09 -17.03
C PHE A 630 10.04 7.28 -17.83
N ARG A 631 11.26 7.72 -17.54
CA ARG A 631 12.08 8.60 -18.38
C ARG A 631 13.50 8.05 -18.45
N ILE A 632 14.08 8.09 -19.64
CA ILE A 632 15.38 7.50 -19.93
C ILE A 632 16.15 8.35 -20.93
N ARG A 633 17.48 8.29 -20.84
CA ARG A 633 18.43 9.00 -21.70
C ARG A 633 19.54 8.04 -22.12
N LYS A 634 19.95 8.13 -23.37
CA LYS A 634 21.01 7.33 -23.99
C LYS A 634 22.37 7.58 -23.36
#